data_AF-A0ABD0JAP1-F1
#
_entry.id   AF-A0ABD0JAP1-F1
#
_cell.length_a   1.000
_cell.length_b   1.000
_cell.length_c   1.000
_cell.angle_alpha   90.00
_cell.angle_beta   90.00
_cell.angle_gamma   90.00
#
_symmetry.space_group_name_H-M   'P 1'
#
loop_
_entity.id
_entity.type
_entity.pdbx_description
1 polymer ?
#
loop_
_entity_poly.entity_id
_entity_poly.type
_entity_poly.pdbx_seq_one_letter_code
_entity_poly.pdbx_strand_id
1 'polypeptide(L)'
;MKSEENGVISWTSLCLLFLALLPCCGQPALGQIPEYFVDVLVVCDAPVYNAWLSRARPAPGETARDLALADTRQYFTLVMKEVNARFRTLEEYNNFRLTVRPVGFVIAETPQQSVWTEAAREEGTKQVDAQAALRNLGRWVARATGLPQHDHTMLFTGYDLVTDDSGVVFRYTIGRAVVGTLCDGGGRSVSVVEDRGAFQSVHTAAHELGLGALHDGAGNTCRASDRFLMAGGTSRRTQENKRNPWFFSSCSAREIARFVRRTLDNRGERQCLLTALPQVGVPDVRGVIPGQLYNPHEQCQHIYGPQSRYCFGGNFGDLGDICTSMFCLNPREGRRNFCVQHHAAHGTSCGNGKWCEDGACVANQNAPSNLGQCPLGDQLLMLNGRPCPEAVAARPALCYNRRVRNICCGTCARSANENSAPGCPFGDRARGCNADLCNTLWPDGTVYAERCCRTCQFDPSRWTCADTQQGVDGLSCADAVWRDGVQGCYNVTLAFLCCDTCSKLRNARLQTGCEYGDLVPGTCNALGAKPEQCSPQIRRQCCATCASNDVTGTASQLRLSHEFFYVTVFVSVKLLGSVLVRRGM
;
A
#
# COMPACT_ATOMS: atom_id res chain seq x y z
N MET A 1 44.93 63.02 -60.37
CA MET A 1 44.38 61.83 -61.03
C MET A 1 43.27 61.31 -60.13
N LYS A 2 42.00 61.64 -60.46
CA LYS A 2 40.95 60.70 -60.93
C LYS A 2 40.74 59.55 -59.93
N SER A 3 39.57 59.32 -59.34
CA SER A 3 38.20 59.61 -59.77
C SER A 3 37.22 59.68 -58.60
N GLU A 4 36.19 60.50 -58.78
CA GLU A 4 34.93 60.54 -58.05
C GLU A 4 34.12 59.25 -58.24
N GLU A 5 33.30 58.89 -57.24
CA GLU A 5 31.91 58.50 -57.48
C GLU A 5 31.05 58.72 -56.22
N ASN A 6 29.99 59.51 -56.40
CA ASN A 6 28.97 59.83 -55.41
C ASN A 6 27.94 58.70 -55.33
N GLY A 7 27.44 58.38 -54.13
CA GLY A 7 26.34 57.44 -53.92
C GLY A 7 25.50 57.81 -52.71
N VAL A 8 24.38 58.48 -52.97
CA VAL A 8 23.35 58.98 -52.05
C VAL A 8 22.83 57.89 -51.09
N ILE A 9 22.89 58.14 -49.78
CA ILE A 9 22.24 57.31 -48.76
C ILE A 9 20.78 57.75 -48.60
N SER A 10 19.86 56.86 -48.97
CA SER A 10 18.41 57.01 -48.79
C SER A 10 18.05 57.00 -47.29
N TRP A 11 17.21 57.94 -46.88
CA TRP A 11 16.64 58.09 -45.52
C TRP A 11 15.62 57.00 -45.13
N THR A 12 15.59 55.85 -45.81
CA THR A 12 14.68 54.74 -45.51
C THR A 12 15.28 53.65 -44.63
N SER A 13 16.59 53.68 -44.36
CA SER A 13 17.27 52.63 -43.57
C SER A 13 17.47 52.96 -42.08
N LEU A 14 17.10 54.16 -41.60
CA LEU A 14 17.22 54.53 -40.19
C LEU A 14 15.96 54.28 -39.33
N CYS A 15 14.86 53.81 -39.94
CA CYS A 15 13.60 53.55 -39.20
C CYS A 15 13.43 52.08 -38.75
N LEU A 16 14.33 51.17 -39.16
CA LEU A 16 14.23 49.74 -38.87
C LEU A 16 15.12 49.24 -37.70
N LEU A 17 15.88 50.12 -37.05
CA LEU A 17 16.77 49.75 -35.93
C LEU A 17 16.36 50.30 -34.55
N PHE A 18 15.21 50.98 -34.43
CA PHE A 18 14.73 51.54 -33.17
C PHE A 18 13.33 51.07 -32.71
N LEU A 19 12.84 49.95 -33.26
CA LEU A 19 11.55 49.35 -32.86
C LEU A 19 11.69 47.98 -32.15
N ALA A 20 12.91 47.55 -31.81
CA ALA A 20 13.16 46.23 -31.21
C ALA A 20 13.60 46.24 -29.73
N LEU A 21 13.34 47.31 -28.98
CA LEU A 21 13.67 47.38 -27.53
C LEU A 21 12.55 47.99 -26.68
N LEU A 22 11.30 47.64 -26.97
CA LEU A 22 10.26 47.62 -25.94
C LEU A 22 10.14 46.17 -25.46
N PRO A 23 10.41 45.87 -24.18
CA PRO A 23 10.20 44.52 -23.67
C PRO A 23 8.71 44.25 -23.70
N CYS A 24 8.25 43.45 -24.66
CA CYS A 24 6.97 42.76 -24.53
C CYS A 24 7.09 41.85 -23.30
N CYS A 25 6.53 42.28 -22.17
CA CYS A 25 6.37 41.45 -20.99
C CYS A 25 5.70 40.13 -21.37
N GLY A 26 6.40 39.02 -21.15
CA GLY A 26 5.79 37.71 -20.92
C GLY A 26 5.61 36.77 -22.11
N GLN A 27 6.35 36.90 -23.21
CA GLN A 27 6.41 35.82 -24.20
C GLN A 27 7.64 34.93 -23.96
N PRO A 28 7.48 33.61 -23.76
CA PRO A 28 8.61 32.69 -23.65
C PRO A 28 9.43 32.70 -24.94
N ALA A 29 10.75 32.49 -24.81
CA ALA A 29 11.64 32.33 -25.95
C ALA A 29 11.13 31.21 -26.88
N LEU A 30 11.31 31.39 -28.19
CA LEU A 30 10.99 30.39 -29.22
C LEU A 30 11.48 29.00 -28.80
N GLY A 31 10.55 28.09 -28.48
CA GLY A 31 10.83 26.70 -28.08
C GLY A 31 10.66 26.37 -26.60
N GLN A 32 10.35 27.33 -25.72
CA GLN A 32 10.03 27.04 -24.30
C GLN A 32 8.51 26.86 -24.10
N ILE A 33 8.13 25.74 -23.48
CA ILE A 33 6.75 25.49 -23.02
C ILE A 33 6.44 26.51 -21.90
N PRO A 34 5.38 27.35 -22.03
CA PRO A 34 4.96 28.26 -20.96
C PRO A 34 4.71 27.53 -19.64
N GLU A 35 5.15 28.12 -18.53
CA GLU A 35 4.84 27.63 -17.19
C GLU A 35 3.91 28.60 -16.47
N TYR A 36 2.85 28.05 -15.87
CA TYR A 36 1.88 28.77 -15.07
C TYR A 36 1.85 28.21 -13.64
N PHE A 37 1.54 29.05 -12.67
CA PHE A 37 1.61 28.72 -11.25
C PHE A 37 0.23 28.78 -10.60
N VAL A 38 -0.15 27.78 -9.82
CA VAL A 38 -1.35 27.86 -8.98
C VAL A 38 -0.89 27.94 -7.53
N ASP A 39 -0.96 29.13 -6.96
CA ASP A 39 -0.50 29.40 -5.62
C ASP A 39 -1.62 29.20 -4.60
N VAL A 40 -1.49 28.17 -3.76
CA VAL A 40 -2.53 27.70 -2.85
C VAL A 40 -2.21 28.08 -1.41
N LEU A 41 -3.11 28.82 -0.76
CA LEU A 41 -3.12 28.96 0.69
C LEU A 41 -3.75 27.72 1.31
N VAL A 42 -2.99 27.01 2.15
CA VAL A 42 -3.48 25.84 2.86
C VAL A 42 -4.08 26.28 4.20
N VAL A 43 -5.32 25.90 4.45
CA VAL A 43 -6.00 26.14 5.73
C VAL A 43 -6.28 24.79 6.39
N CYS A 44 -5.99 24.67 7.68
CA CYS A 44 -6.26 23.47 8.48
C CYS A 44 -7.15 23.84 9.65
N ASP A 45 -8.18 23.03 9.91
CA ASP A 45 -9.03 23.23 11.08
C ASP A 45 -8.46 22.56 12.36
N ALA A 46 -9.10 22.85 13.49
CA ALA A 46 -8.69 22.34 14.80
C ALA A 46 -8.64 20.82 14.89
N PRO A 47 -9.60 20.04 14.34
CA PRO A 47 -9.46 18.59 14.25
C PRO A 47 -8.16 18.12 13.58
N VAL A 48 -7.75 18.74 12.48
CA VAL A 48 -6.47 18.41 11.82
C VAL A 48 -5.31 18.69 12.76
N TYR A 49 -5.23 19.88 13.34
CA TYR A 49 -4.17 20.23 14.30
C TYR A 49 -4.13 19.27 15.50
N ASN A 50 -5.30 18.98 16.09
CA ASN A 50 -5.42 18.09 17.24
C ASN A 50 -5.00 16.65 16.93
N ALA A 51 -5.24 16.18 15.70
CA ALA A 51 -4.76 14.87 15.26
C ALA A 51 -3.23 14.80 15.28
N TRP A 52 -2.54 15.84 14.79
CA TRP A 52 -1.07 15.94 14.84
C TRP A 52 -0.56 16.12 16.27
N LEU A 53 -1.22 16.97 17.06
CA LEU A 53 -0.88 17.19 18.47
C LEU A 53 -0.93 15.89 19.29
N SER A 54 -1.92 15.03 19.06
CA SER A 54 -2.04 13.74 19.76
C SER A 54 -0.90 12.76 19.46
N ARG A 55 -0.27 12.91 18.28
CA ARG A 55 0.82 12.07 17.78
C ARG A 55 2.20 12.61 18.16
N ALA A 56 2.30 13.90 18.47
CA ALA A 56 3.56 14.54 18.81
C ALA A 56 4.29 13.79 19.94
N ARG A 57 5.57 13.53 19.72
CA ARG A 57 6.51 12.94 20.68
C ARG A 57 7.75 13.85 20.75
N PRO A 58 7.64 15.03 21.39
CA PRO A 58 8.70 16.04 21.37
C PRO A 58 9.97 15.54 22.08
N ALA A 59 11.13 15.90 21.54
CA ALA A 59 12.40 15.69 22.23
C ALA A 59 12.54 16.65 23.43
N PRO A 60 13.48 16.41 24.37
CA PRO A 60 13.76 17.36 25.45
C PRO A 60 14.08 18.75 24.89
N GLY A 61 13.31 19.76 25.32
CA GLY A 61 13.46 21.15 24.86
C GLY A 61 12.48 21.57 23.75
N GLU A 62 11.71 20.65 23.17
CA GLU A 62 10.65 20.95 22.22
C GLU A 62 9.26 20.91 22.87
N THR A 63 8.31 21.68 22.36
CA THR A 63 6.90 21.57 22.78
C THR A 63 6.11 20.70 21.81
N ALA A 64 5.13 19.95 22.34
CA ALA A 64 4.22 19.15 21.51
C ALA A 64 3.46 20.02 20.50
N ARG A 65 3.15 21.27 20.87
CA ARG A 65 2.51 22.27 20.01
C ARG A 65 3.40 22.62 18.81
N ASP A 66 4.66 22.97 19.04
CA ASP A 66 5.55 23.42 17.97
C ASP A 66 5.85 22.27 17.00
N LEU A 67 6.05 21.06 17.53
CA LEU A 67 6.20 19.85 16.71
C LEU A 67 4.93 19.57 15.88
N ALA A 68 3.73 19.64 16.47
CA ALA A 68 2.48 19.44 15.75
C ALA A 68 2.28 20.46 14.62
N LEU A 69 2.61 21.72 14.86
CA LEU A 69 2.56 22.77 13.83
C LEU A 69 3.60 22.53 12.72
N ALA A 70 4.81 22.08 13.04
CA ALA A 70 5.83 21.74 12.07
C ALA A 70 5.42 20.53 11.22
N ASP A 71 4.97 19.46 11.85
CA ASP A 71 4.52 18.23 11.20
C ASP A 71 3.30 18.48 10.30
N THR A 72 2.34 19.30 10.76
CA THR A 72 1.17 19.70 9.96
C THR A 72 1.61 20.41 8.68
N ARG A 73 2.54 21.38 8.77
CA ARG A 73 3.05 22.09 7.60
C ARG A 73 3.82 21.15 6.66
N GLN A 74 4.66 20.27 7.20
CA GLN A 74 5.40 19.31 6.39
C GLN A 74 4.46 18.35 5.65
N TYR A 75 3.48 17.79 6.36
CA TYR A 75 2.48 16.88 5.80
C TYR A 75 1.70 17.53 4.66
N PHE A 76 1.12 18.71 4.86
CA PHE A 76 0.35 19.36 3.80
C PHE A 76 1.23 19.92 2.67
N THR A 77 2.49 20.24 2.93
CA THR A 77 3.44 20.54 1.84
C THR A 77 3.67 19.30 0.97
N LEU A 78 3.78 18.11 1.57
CA LEU A 78 3.85 16.85 0.85
C LEU A 78 2.54 16.52 0.13
N VAL A 79 1.37 16.74 0.74
CA VAL A 79 0.07 16.62 0.06
C VAL A 79 0.05 17.50 -1.19
N MET A 80 0.43 18.78 -1.08
CA MET A 80 0.45 19.69 -2.23
C MET A 80 1.50 19.32 -3.28
N LYS A 81 2.66 18.76 -2.88
CA LYS A 81 3.65 18.19 -3.81
C LYS A 81 3.05 17.04 -4.63
N GLU A 82 2.27 16.17 -3.99
CA GLU A 82 1.61 15.05 -4.65
C GLU A 82 0.40 15.50 -5.50
N VAL A 83 -0.32 16.54 -5.07
CA VAL A 83 -1.34 17.20 -5.90
C VAL A 83 -0.69 17.75 -7.16
N ASN A 84 0.43 18.47 -7.04
CA ASN A 84 1.17 18.97 -8.20
C ASN A 84 1.61 17.85 -9.15
N ALA A 85 1.98 16.68 -8.63
CA ALA A 85 2.31 15.52 -9.47
C ALA A 85 1.12 15.08 -10.36
N ARG A 86 -0.12 15.19 -9.88
CA ARG A 86 -1.34 14.95 -10.69
C ARG A 86 -1.47 15.96 -11.83
N PHE A 87 -1.15 17.23 -11.58
CA PHE A 87 -1.25 18.29 -12.59
C PHE A 87 -0.16 18.21 -13.66
N ARG A 88 1.01 17.62 -13.36
CA ARG A 88 2.05 17.36 -14.38
C ARG A 88 1.57 16.44 -15.52
N THR A 89 0.60 15.56 -15.26
CA THR A 89 0.04 14.69 -16.31
C THR A 89 -0.72 15.48 -17.38
N LEU A 90 -1.03 16.77 -17.14
CA LEU A 90 -1.63 17.65 -18.13
C LEU A 90 -0.64 18.08 -19.21
N GLU A 91 0.67 18.02 -18.95
CA GLU A 91 1.71 18.36 -19.94
C GLU A 91 1.62 17.46 -21.18
N GLU A 92 1.12 16.22 -21.04
CA GLU A 92 0.89 15.31 -22.16
C GLU A 92 -0.22 15.78 -23.11
N TYR A 93 -1.14 16.61 -22.63
CA TYR A 93 -2.30 17.09 -23.39
C TYR A 93 -2.17 18.54 -23.84
N ASN A 94 -1.27 19.30 -23.22
CA ASN A 94 -1.26 20.75 -23.29
C ASN A 94 0.14 21.27 -23.58
N ASN A 95 0.23 22.31 -24.41
CA ASN A 95 1.48 23.03 -24.67
C ASN A 95 1.79 24.05 -23.55
N PHE A 96 1.52 23.71 -22.28
CA PHE A 96 1.93 24.48 -21.11
C PHE A 96 2.12 23.56 -19.91
N ARG A 97 2.99 23.96 -18.97
CA ARG A 97 3.14 23.37 -17.64
C ARG A 97 2.30 24.14 -16.64
N LEU A 98 1.66 23.42 -15.73
CA LEU A 98 0.94 24.01 -14.61
C LEU A 98 1.52 23.48 -13.30
N THR A 99 2.11 24.38 -12.52
CA THR A 99 2.78 24.06 -11.26
C THR A 99 1.92 24.51 -10.09
N VAL A 100 1.35 23.55 -9.37
CA VAL A 100 0.60 23.81 -8.13
C VAL A 100 1.57 23.84 -6.96
N ARG A 101 1.47 24.86 -6.10
CA ARG A 101 2.35 24.97 -4.93
C ARG A 101 1.66 25.63 -3.74
N PRO A 102 2.00 25.23 -2.50
CA PRO A 102 1.54 25.95 -1.32
C PRO A 102 2.33 27.26 -1.16
N VAL A 103 1.66 28.34 -0.77
CA VAL A 103 2.31 29.65 -0.47
C VAL A 103 2.33 30.00 1.01
N GLY A 104 1.54 29.30 1.82
CA GLY A 104 1.53 29.49 3.25
C GLY A 104 0.46 28.64 3.92
N PHE A 105 0.37 28.78 5.25
CA PHE A 105 -0.49 27.98 6.10
C PHE A 105 -1.26 28.85 7.09
N VAL A 106 -2.55 28.56 7.25
CA VAL A 106 -3.36 28.99 8.40
C VAL A 106 -3.81 27.73 9.13
N ILE A 107 -3.29 27.52 10.34
CA ILE A 107 -3.62 26.35 11.15
C ILE A 107 -4.43 26.85 12.34
N ALA A 108 -5.71 26.50 12.39
CA ALA A 108 -6.54 26.77 13.54
C ALA A 108 -6.24 25.72 14.63
N GLU A 109 -5.81 26.18 15.79
CA GLU A 109 -5.45 25.31 16.92
C GLU A 109 -6.64 25.03 17.82
N THR A 110 -7.67 25.90 17.77
CA THR A 110 -8.88 25.79 18.57
C THR A 110 -10.15 25.82 17.72
N PRO A 111 -11.28 25.27 18.21
CA PRO A 111 -12.57 25.37 17.54
C PRO A 111 -12.96 26.83 17.23
N GLN A 112 -12.66 27.77 18.13
CA GLN A 112 -12.98 29.19 17.93
C GLN A 112 -12.22 29.81 16.76
N GLN A 113 -11.04 29.27 16.41
CA GLN A 113 -10.28 29.68 15.22
C GLN A 113 -10.77 28.98 13.94
N SER A 114 -11.55 27.90 14.05
CA SER A 114 -12.03 27.05 12.95
C SER A 114 -13.47 27.39 12.53
N VAL A 115 -13.78 28.69 12.45
CA VAL A 115 -15.17 29.18 12.27
C VAL A 115 -15.88 28.64 11.02
N TRP A 116 -15.13 28.26 9.99
CA TRP A 116 -15.66 27.70 8.74
C TRP A 116 -16.27 26.31 8.93
N THR A 117 -15.63 25.43 9.70
CA THR A 117 -16.11 24.06 9.94
C THR A 117 -16.99 23.98 11.18
N GLU A 118 -16.64 24.65 12.28
CA GLU A 118 -17.44 24.57 13.52
C GLU A 118 -18.85 25.16 13.35
N ALA A 119 -19.01 26.23 12.56
CA ALA A 119 -20.34 26.80 12.29
C ALA A 119 -21.18 25.95 11.32
N ALA A 120 -20.56 24.98 10.64
CA ALA A 120 -21.22 24.07 9.70
C ALA A 120 -21.33 22.64 10.26
N ARG A 121 -20.92 22.43 11.52
CA ARG A 121 -20.87 21.13 12.17
C ARG A 121 -22.23 20.78 12.77
N GLU A 122 -22.64 19.53 12.58
CA GLU A 122 -23.80 18.97 13.27
C GLU A 122 -23.45 18.68 14.73
N GLU A 123 -24.23 19.24 15.66
CA GLU A 123 -24.00 19.15 17.10
C GLU A 123 -23.91 17.69 17.57
N GLY A 124 -22.94 17.40 18.45
CA GLY A 124 -22.73 16.06 18.99
C GLY A 124 -22.12 15.05 18.01
N THR A 125 -21.87 15.43 16.75
CA THR A 125 -21.29 14.54 15.74
C THR A 125 -19.91 15.01 15.26
N LYS A 126 -19.31 14.22 14.36
CA LYS A 126 -18.14 14.59 13.55
C LYS A 126 -18.50 15.06 12.14
N GLN A 127 -19.78 15.28 11.86
CA GLN A 127 -20.23 15.63 10.51
C GLN A 127 -20.21 17.14 10.30
N VAL A 128 -19.77 17.55 9.12
CA VAL A 128 -19.79 18.95 8.66
C VAL A 128 -20.44 19.02 7.29
N ASP A 129 -21.42 19.91 7.11
CA ASP A 129 -21.98 20.16 5.79
C ASP A 129 -20.96 20.87 4.90
N ALA A 130 -20.51 20.19 3.84
CA ALA A 130 -19.44 20.64 2.97
C ALA A 130 -19.79 21.96 2.26
N GLN A 131 -21.06 22.15 1.88
CA GLN A 131 -21.49 23.37 1.19
C GLN A 131 -21.52 24.56 2.15
N ALA A 132 -21.97 24.38 3.39
CA ALA A 132 -21.94 25.39 4.43
C ALA A 132 -20.50 25.76 4.80
N ALA A 133 -19.62 24.77 5.00
CA ALA A 133 -18.22 25.00 5.26
C ALA A 133 -17.53 25.79 4.15
N LEU A 134 -17.78 25.43 2.88
CA LEU A 134 -17.25 26.12 1.70
C LEU A 134 -17.71 27.60 1.66
N ARG A 135 -18.99 27.86 1.89
CA ARG A 135 -19.53 29.23 1.94
C ARG A 135 -18.94 30.03 3.10
N ASN A 136 -18.79 29.42 4.27
CA ASN A 136 -18.23 30.07 5.44
C ASN A 136 -16.75 30.42 5.22
N LEU A 137 -15.97 29.50 4.64
CA LEU A 137 -14.59 29.72 4.23
C LEU A 137 -14.48 30.89 3.25
N GLY A 138 -15.29 30.90 2.19
CA GLY A 138 -15.29 31.99 1.21
C GLY A 138 -15.59 33.35 1.83
N ARG A 139 -16.59 33.43 2.72
CA ARG A 139 -16.91 34.67 3.47
C ARG A 139 -15.75 35.11 4.36
N TRP A 140 -15.05 34.18 4.98
CA TRP A 140 -13.87 34.47 5.80
C TRP A 140 -12.70 34.98 4.95
N VAL A 141 -12.35 34.30 3.85
CA VAL A 141 -11.29 34.72 2.92
C VAL A 141 -11.55 36.14 2.38
N ALA A 142 -12.81 36.46 2.08
CA ALA A 142 -13.18 37.78 1.56
C ALA A 142 -12.99 38.93 2.57
N ARG A 143 -12.92 38.64 3.87
CA ARG A 143 -12.84 39.63 4.96
C ARG A 143 -11.51 39.60 5.71
N ALA A 144 -10.80 38.48 5.67
CA ALA A 144 -9.56 38.29 6.38
C ALA A 144 -8.48 39.25 5.87
N THR A 145 -7.73 39.82 6.79
CA THR A 145 -6.56 40.66 6.51
C THR A 145 -5.29 39.92 6.87
N GLY A 146 -4.19 40.22 6.18
CA GLY A 146 -2.87 39.63 6.49
C GLY A 146 -2.69 38.17 6.05
N LEU A 147 -3.60 37.63 5.23
CA LEU A 147 -3.35 36.33 4.59
C LEU A 147 -2.18 36.45 3.60
N PRO A 148 -1.32 35.41 3.48
CA PRO A 148 -0.37 35.33 2.38
C PRO A 148 -1.08 35.51 1.05
N GLN A 149 -0.48 36.23 0.10
CA GLN A 149 -1.05 36.35 -1.24
C GLN A 149 -1.16 34.96 -1.88
N HIS A 150 -2.30 34.68 -2.51
CA HIS A 150 -2.61 33.37 -3.09
C HIS A 150 -3.65 33.49 -4.20
N ASP A 151 -3.75 32.45 -5.03
CA ASP A 151 -4.74 32.32 -6.10
C ASP A 151 -5.96 31.51 -5.66
N HIS A 152 -5.76 30.56 -4.72
CA HIS A 152 -6.78 29.67 -4.19
C HIS A 152 -6.58 29.42 -2.70
N THR A 153 -7.67 29.30 -1.94
CA THR A 153 -7.63 28.80 -0.56
C THR A 153 -8.20 27.38 -0.50
N MET A 154 -7.42 26.43 0.01
CA MET A 154 -7.85 25.05 0.19
C MET A 154 -7.88 24.72 1.68
N LEU A 155 -9.07 24.43 2.19
CA LEU A 155 -9.29 23.98 3.56
C LEU A 155 -9.21 22.46 3.65
N PHE A 156 -8.39 21.96 4.56
CA PHE A 156 -8.38 20.58 5.00
C PHE A 156 -9.05 20.45 6.36
N THR A 157 -9.99 19.52 6.47
CA THR A 157 -10.73 19.23 7.71
C THR A 157 -10.58 17.79 8.16
N GLY A 158 -10.49 17.60 9.48
CA GLY A 158 -10.51 16.27 10.11
C GLY A 158 -11.92 15.77 10.45
N TYR A 159 -12.96 16.50 10.03
CA TYR A 159 -14.37 16.10 10.15
C TYR A 159 -14.83 15.25 8.96
N ASP A 160 -15.89 14.47 9.17
CA ASP A 160 -16.54 13.70 8.12
C ASP A 160 -17.43 14.65 7.31
N LEU A 161 -17.07 14.92 6.06
CA LEU A 161 -17.87 15.80 5.21
C LEU A 161 -19.17 15.09 4.80
N VAL A 162 -20.25 15.85 4.82
CA VAL A 162 -21.54 15.42 4.30
C VAL A 162 -22.11 16.49 3.36
N THR A 163 -23.07 16.11 2.56
CA THR A 163 -23.86 17.07 1.78
C THR A 163 -25.32 16.82 2.07
N ASP A 164 -26.00 17.84 2.58
CA ASP A 164 -27.46 17.86 2.60
C ASP A 164 -27.97 18.40 1.26
N ASP A 165 -28.70 17.56 0.52
CA ASP A 165 -29.52 17.99 -0.59
C ASP A 165 -31.00 17.82 -0.23
N SER A 166 -31.66 18.93 0.10
CA SER A 166 -33.10 18.99 0.32
C SER A 166 -33.61 18.02 1.40
N GLY A 167 -32.83 17.80 2.46
CA GLY A 167 -33.13 16.91 3.58
C GLY A 167 -32.53 15.52 3.46
N VAL A 168 -31.84 15.20 2.36
CA VAL A 168 -31.12 13.93 2.17
C VAL A 168 -29.63 14.14 2.41
N VAL A 169 -29.12 13.53 3.49
CA VAL A 169 -27.71 13.62 3.87
C VAL A 169 -26.88 12.55 3.17
N PHE A 170 -26.05 12.97 2.23
CA PHE A 170 -25.06 12.12 1.55
C PHE A 170 -23.74 12.10 2.33
N ARG A 171 -23.36 10.90 2.80
CA ARG A 171 -22.19 10.66 3.68
C ARG A 171 -20.92 10.21 2.95
N TYR A 172 -20.90 10.31 1.62
CA TYR A 172 -19.76 9.94 0.78
C TYR A 172 -19.04 11.15 0.18
N THR A 173 -19.52 12.37 0.45
CA THR A 173 -18.83 13.60 0.08
C THR A 173 -17.53 13.69 0.88
N ILE A 174 -16.40 13.83 0.19
CA ILE A 174 -15.08 13.97 0.82
C ILE A 174 -14.38 15.28 0.43
N GLY A 175 -15.01 16.07 -0.44
CA GLY A 175 -14.51 17.37 -0.89
C GLY A 175 -15.61 18.19 -1.55
N ARG A 176 -15.37 19.49 -1.66
CA ARG A 176 -16.22 20.41 -2.42
C ARG A 176 -15.49 21.69 -2.82
N ALA A 177 -15.71 22.14 -4.05
CA ALA A 177 -15.21 23.41 -4.57
C ALA A 177 -16.27 24.17 -5.37
N VAL A 178 -16.02 25.47 -5.59
CA VAL A 178 -16.76 26.24 -6.59
C VAL A 178 -16.05 26.08 -7.94
N VAL A 179 -16.74 25.56 -8.93
CA VAL A 179 -16.15 25.25 -10.25
C VAL A 179 -15.82 26.54 -11.00
N GLY A 180 -14.61 26.62 -11.53
CA GLY A 180 -14.20 27.67 -12.48
C GLY A 180 -14.04 29.06 -11.87
N THR A 181 -13.72 29.14 -10.57
CA THR A 181 -13.51 30.40 -9.85
C THR A 181 -12.06 30.59 -9.40
N LEU A 182 -11.10 29.79 -9.91
CA LEU A 182 -9.69 30.05 -9.64
C LEU A 182 -9.33 31.47 -10.10
N CYS A 183 -8.58 32.22 -9.29
CA CYS A 183 -8.24 33.62 -9.46
C CYS A 183 -9.40 34.61 -9.26
N ASP A 184 -10.63 34.14 -8.99
CA ASP A 184 -11.73 35.02 -8.61
C ASP A 184 -11.45 35.63 -7.23
N GLY A 185 -11.47 36.96 -7.16
CA GLY A 185 -11.45 37.70 -5.90
C GLY A 185 -12.72 37.49 -5.07
N GLY A 186 -12.74 38.04 -3.85
CA GLY A 186 -13.95 38.07 -3.01
C GLY A 186 -14.36 36.73 -2.40
N GLY A 187 -13.42 35.79 -2.26
CA GLY A 187 -13.66 34.53 -1.55
C GLY A 187 -14.37 33.43 -2.34
N ARG A 188 -14.38 33.52 -3.68
CA ARG A 188 -14.94 32.48 -4.56
C ARG A 188 -13.94 31.38 -4.92
N SER A 189 -12.65 31.69 -4.96
CA SER A 189 -11.57 30.73 -5.22
C SER A 189 -11.24 29.93 -3.96
N VAL A 190 -12.15 29.03 -3.58
CA VAL A 190 -12.03 28.22 -2.36
C VAL A 190 -12.45 26.76 -2.58
N SER A 191 -11.85 25.85 -1.81
CA SER A 191 -12.22 24.43 -1.72
C SER A 191 -12.14 23.92 -0.29
N VAL A 192 -12.92 22.87 0.01
CA VAL A 192 -12.89 22.14 1.29
C VAL A 192 -12.65 20.67 0.99
N VAL A 193 -11.72 20.06 1.72
CA VAL A 193 -11.25 18.69 1.53
C VAL A 193 -11.20 17.99 2.88
N GLU A 194 -11.80 16.80 2.96
CA GLU A 194 -11.65 15.92 4.10
C GLU A 194 -10.27 15.25 4.07
N ASP A 195 -9.53 15.32 5.18
CA ASP A 195 -8.27 14.62 5.36
C ASP A 195 -8.38 13.56 6.47
N ARG A 196 -8.24 12.30 6.06
CA ARG A 196 -8.16 11.14 6.96
C ARG A 196 -6.72 10.71 7.23
N GLY A 197 -5.72 11.55 6.95
CA GLY A 197 -4.31 11.20 7.05
C GLY A 197 -3.81 10.32 5.89
N ALA A 198 -2.53 9.95 6.00
CA ALA A 198 -1.82 9.08 5.04
C ALA A 198 -1.95 9.49 3.57
N PHE A 199 -2.01 10.80 3.31
CA PHE A 199 -2.08 11.39 1.97
C PHE A 199 -3.30 10.94 1.16
N GLN A 200 -4.36 10.40 1.80
CA GLN A 200 -5.58 10.00 1.10
C GLN A 200 -6.31 11.21 0.49
N SER A 201 -6.13 12.39 1.07
CA SER A 201 -6.70 13.66 0.57
C SER A 201 -6.07 14.15 -0.72
N VAL A 202 -4.93 13.60 -1.18
CA VAL A 202 -4.27 14.06 -2.43
C VAL A 202 -5.20 13.95 -3.64
N HIS A 203 -5.91 12.83 -3.77
CA HIS A 203 -6.84 12.62 -4.88
C HIS A 203 -7.96 13.67 -4.84
N THR A 204 -8.59 13.83 -3.68
CA THR A 204 -9.68 14.79 -3.49
C THR A 204 -9.21 16.24 -3.66
N ALA A 205 -8.07 16.61 -3.09
CA ALA A 205 -7.51 17.95 -3.24
C ALA A 205 -7.23 18.29 -4.71
N ALA A 206 -6.68 17.34 -5.48
CA ALA A 206 -6.47 17.54 -6.91
C ALA A 206 -7.80 17.59 -7.69
N HIS A 207 -8.79 16.79 -7.29
CA HIS A 207 -10.15 16.81 -7.85
C HIS A 207 -10.84 18.16 -7.62
N GLU A 208 -10.89 18.63 -6.37
CA GLU A 208 -11.51 19.91 -6.00
C GLU A 208 -10.77 21.11 -6.60
N LEU A 209 -9.46 21.00 -6.79
CA LEU A 209 -8.68 22.02 -7.48
C LEU A 209 -8.88 21.99 -9.00
N GLY A 210 -9.61 21.04 -9.61
CA GLY A 210 -9.70 20.73 -11.05
C GLY A 210 -10.00 21.85 -12.07
N LEU A 211 -9.83 23.12 -11.70
CA LEU A 211 -9.65 24.31 -12.52
C LEU A 211 -10.75 24.49 -13.54
N GLY A 212 -11.99 24.29 -13.09
CA GLY A 212 -13.17 24.47 -13.93
C GLY A 212 -13.53 23.26 -14.79
N ALA A 213 -12.82 22.13 -14.70
CA ALA A 213 -13.28 20.87 -15.28
C ALA A 213 -14.55 20.38 -14.57
N LEU A 214 -15.49 19.89 -15.37
CA LEU A 214 -16.64 19.14 -14.87
C LEU A 214 -16.25 17.69 -14.60
N HIS A 215 -17.12 16.97 -13.90
CA HIS A 215 -16.94 15.54 -13.74
C HIS A 215 -16.90 14.82 -15.10
N ASP A 216 -16.11 13.76 -15.21
CA ASP A 216 -16.16 12.88 -16.37
C ASP A 216 -17.57 12.29 -16.53
N GLY A 217 -18.15 12.44 -17.71
CA GLY A 217 -19.53 12.04 -18.02
C GLY A 217 -20.59 13.10 -17.71
N ALA A 218 -20.22 14.25 -17.14
CA ALA A 218 -21.12 15.38 -16.93
C ALA A 218 -21.00 16.38 -18.10
N GLY A 219 -21.76 16.14 -19.17
CA GLY A 219 -21.78 17.03 -20.34
C GLY A 219 -20.52 16.95 -21.22
N ASN A 220 -19.70 15.91 -21.05
CA ASN A 220 -18.54 15.60 -21.87
C ASN A 220 -18.53 14.13 -22.33
N THR A 221 -17.62 13.77 -23.24
CA THR A 221 -17.56 12.44 -23.89
C THR A 221 -16.84 11.36 -23.08
N CYS A 222 -16.18 11.72 -21.97
CA CYS A 222 -15.46 10.79 -21.12
C CYS A 222 -16.44 10.08 -20.18
N ARG A 223 -16.11 8.87 -19.71
CA ARG A 223 -17.02 8.09 -18.85
C ARG A 223 -16.55 8.14 -17.41
N ALA A 224 -17.46 8.40 -16.48
CA ALA A 224 -17.19 8.24 -15.04
C ALA A 224 -16.69 6.83 -14.69
N SER A 225 -17.13 5.80 -15.42
CA SER A 225 -16.70 4.41 -15.24
C SER A 225 -15.22 4.16 -15.51
N ASP A 226 -14.56 5.07 -16.22
CA ASP A 226 -13.12 4.97 -16.51
C ASP A 226 -12.29 5.42 -15.31
N ARG A 227 -12.89 6.01 -14.27
CA ARG A 227 -12.25 6.31 -12.97
C ARG A 227 -11.02 7.22 -13.06
N PHE A 228 -10.97 8.11 -14.06
CA PHE A 228 -9.97 9.20 -14.06
C PHE A 228 -10.20 10.14 -12.88
N LEU A 229 -9.23 11.00 -12.60
CA LEU A 229 -9.21 11.87 -11.42
C LEU A 229 -10.52 12.67 -11.22
N MET A 230 -11.17 13.11 -12.30
CA MET A 230 -12.41 13.89 -12.27
C MET A 230 -13.68 13.03 -12.34
N ALA A 231 -13.61 11.71 -12.12
CA ALA A 231 -14.81 10.88 -12.01
C ALA A 231 -15.61 11.30 -10.76
N GLY A 232 -16.86 11.73 -10.94
CA GLY A 232 -17.71 12.26 -9.85
C GLY A 232 -18.27 11.22 -8.87
N GLY A 233 -17.80 9.98 -8.92
CA GLY A 233 -18.31 8.89 -8.10
C GLY A 233 -17.49 7.62 -8.21
N THR A 234 -17.85 6.62 -7.41
CA THR A 234 -17.17 5.33 -7.41
C THR A 234 -17.71 4.43 -8.51
N SER A 235 -16.81 3.82 -9.27
CA SER A 235 -17.14 2.83 -10.31
C SER A 235 -16.33 1.54 -10.10
N ARG A 236 -16.71 0.43 -10.74
CA ARG A 236 -15.99 -0.85 -10.59
C ARG A 236 -14.52 -0.71 -11.02
N ARG A 237 -13.61 -1.20 -10.17
CA ARG A 237 -12.18 -1.31 -10.51
C ARG A 237 -11.96 -2.51 -11.43
N THR A 238 -11.22 -2.31 -12.51
CA THR A 238 -10.70 -3.34 -13.43
C THR A 238 -9.19 -3.21 -13.53
N GLN A 239 -8.53 -4.14 -14.22
CA GLN A 239 -7.08 -4.02 -14.46
C GLN A 239 -6.76 -2.85 -15.40
N GLU A 240 -7.66 -2.51 -16.34
CA GLU A 240 -7.44 -1.39 -17.26
C GLU A 240 -7.57 -0.03 -16.57
N ASN A 241 -8.51 0.12 -15.63
CA ASN A 241 -8.82 1.43 -15.03
C ASN A 241 -8.21 1.66 -13.63
N LYS A 242 -7.51 0.67 -13.05
CA LYS A 242 -7.01 0.76 -11.66
C LYS A 242 -6.02 1.91 -11.42
N ARG A 243 -5.34 2.40 -12.47
CA ARG A 243 -4.37 3.49 -12.40
C ARG A 243 -4.93 4.85 -12.80
N ASN A 244 -6.11 4.90 -13.42
CA ASN A 244 -6.71 6.15 -13.88
C ASN A 244 -6.94 7.20 -12.77
N PRO A 245 -7.15 6.84 -11.48
CA PRO A 245 -7.30 7.84 -10.42
C PRO A 245 -6.09 8.76 -10.20
N TRP A 246 -4.93 8.46 -10.81
CA TRP A 246 -3.71 9.29 -10.76
C TRP A 246 -3.60 10.26 -11.94
N PHE A 247 -4.50 10.20 -12.92
CA PHE A 247 -4.42 10.95 -14.19
C PHE A 247 -5.71 11.70 -14.50
N PHE A 248 -5.61 12.84 -15.16
CA PHE A 248 -6.75 13.51 -15.78
C PHE A 248 -7.21 12.77 -17.04
N SER A 249 -8.52 12.74 -17.28
CA SER A 249 -9.05 12.30 -18.57
C SER A 249 -8.72 13.33 -19.65
N SER A 250 -8.81 12.92 -20.92
CA SER A 250 -8.67 13.87 -22.03
C SER A 250 -9.74 14.98 -22.01
N CYS A 251 -10.92 14.73 -21.43
CA CYS A 251 -11.98 15.74 -21.32
C CYS A 251 -11.62 16.80 -20.29
N SER A 252 -11.24 16.37 -19.08
CA SER A 252 -10.80 17.27 -18.01
C SER A 252 -9.58 18.08 -18.44
N ALA A 253 -8.60 17.45 -19.10
CA ALA A 253 -7.41 18.13 -19.57
C ALA A 253 -7.74 19.27 -20.56
N ARG A 254 -8.66 19.04 -21.51
CA ARG A 254 -9.13 20.07 -22.45
C ARG A 254 -9.90 21.19 -21.76
N GLU A 255 -10.71 20.86 -20.76
CA GLU A 255 -11.48 21.85 -20.00
C GLU A 255 -10.57 22.75 -19.15
N ILE A 256 -9.60 22.17 -18.44
CA ILE A 256 -8.57 22.90 -17.70
C ILE A 256 -7.79 23.81 -18.64
N ALA A 257 -7.36 23.32 -19.80
CA ALA A 257 -6.66 24.14 -20.79
C ALA A 257 -7.50 25.30 -21.35
N ARG A 258 -8.82 25.11 -21.49
CA ARG A 258 -9.75 26.20 -21.87
C ARG A 258 -9.91 27.20 -20.73
N PHE A 259 -9.97 26.73 -19.48
CA PHE A 259 -10.04 27.59 -18.31
C PHE A 259 -8.78 28.45 -18.19
N VAL A 260 -7.59 27.86 -18.18
CA VAL A 260 -6.31 28.58 -18.07
C VAL A 260 -6.19 29.66 -19.15
N ARG A 261 -6.47 29.35 -20.41
CA ARG A 261 -6.45 30.35 -21.50
C ARG A 261 -7.40 31.52 -21.24
N ARG A 262 -8.65 31.26 -20.87
CA ARG A 262 -9.63 32.31 -20.54
C ARG A 262 -9.16 33.17 -19.35
N THR A 263 -8.58 32.56 -18.34
CA THR A 263 -8.04 33.29 -17.17
C THR A 263 -6.89 34.22 -17.59
N LEU A 264 -6.03 33.78 -18.51
CA LEU A 264 -4.93 34.59 -19.03
C LEU A 264 -5.39 35.71 -19.98
N ASP A 265 -6.49 35.49 -20.71
CA ASP A 265 -7.09 36.49 -21.60
C ASP A 265 -7.83 37.59 -20.81
N ASN A 266 -8.45 37.23 -19.67
CA ASN A 266 -9.18 38.13 -18.78
C ASN A 266 -8.22 38.91 -17.84
N ARG A 267 -7.30 39.68 -18.43
CA ARG A 267 -6.23 40.45 -17.75
C ARG A 267 -6.73 41.60 -16.85
N GLY A 268 -7.55 41.32 -15.84
CA GLY A 268 -7.81 42.25 -14.74
C GLY A 268 -6.54 42.53 -13.90
N GLU A 269 -6.66 43.37 -12.87
CA GLU A 269 -5.55 43.90 -12.03
C GLU A 269 -4.66 42.86 -11.32
N ARG A 270 -4.98 41.55 -11.38
CA ARG A 270 -4.16 40.48 -10.81
C ARG A 270 -3.53 39.64 -11.93
N GLN A 271 -2.21 39.64 -11.99
CA GLN A 271 -1.39 38.73 -12.82
C GLN A 271 -1.39 37.30 -12.23
N CYS A 272 -2.58 36.75 -11.94
CA CYS A 272 -2.75 35.38 -11.45
C CYS A 272 -2.19 34.39 -12.48
N LEU A 273 -1.68 33.24 -12.03
CA LEU A 273 -1.05 32.21 -12.86
C LEU A 273 0.30 32.53 -13.50
N LEU A 274 0.62 33.81 -13.73
CA LEU A 274 1.80 34.21 -14.51
C LEU A 274 3.09 34.19 -13.69
N THR A 275 3.02 34.59 -12.43
CA THR A 275 4.19 34.72 -11.56
C THR A 275 3.96 33.93 -10.30
N ALA A 276 4.91 33.06 -9.96
CA ALA A 276 4.88 32.35 -8.69
C ALA A 276 5.03 33.33 -7.52
N LEU A 277 4.12 33.23 -6.56
CA LEU A 277 4.11 34.05 -5.36
C LEU A 277 5.15 33.57 -4.32
N PRO A 278 5.64 34.48 -3.45
CA PRO A 278 6.56 34.10 -2.37
C PRO A 278 5.93 33.10 -1.40
N GLN A 279 6.69 32.07 -1.03
CA GLN A 279 6.28 31.11 -0.01
C GLN A 279 6.63 31.64 1.39
N VAL A 280 5.65 31.64 2.29
CA VAL A 280 5.80 32.09 3.68
C VAL A 280 5.58 30.90 4.61
N GLY A 281 6.64 30.49 5.33
CA GLY A 281 6.57 29.39 6.30
C GLY A 281 6.28 28.03 5.67
N VAL A 282 6.65 27.83 4.40
CA VAL A 282 6.53 26.52 3.71
C VAL A 282 7.83 25.73 3.88
N PRO A 283 7.80 24.54 4.50
CA PRO A 283 8.98 23.68 4.64
C PRO A 283 9.56 23.21 3.30
N ASP A 284 10.88 23.03 3.22
CA ASP A 284 11.52 22.37 2.09
C ASP A 284 11.36 20.85 2.19
N VAL A 285 10.66 20.26 1.22
CA VAL A 285 10.37 18.81 1.15
C VAL A 285 10.89 18.17 -0.14
N ARG A 286 11.84 18.80 -0.84
CA ARG A 286 12.34 18.31 -2.13
C ARG A 286 12.85 16.87 -2.06
N GLY A 287 13.64 16.54 -1.03
CA GLY A 287 14.19 15.19 -0.80
C GLY A 287 13.28 14.22 -0.06
N VAL A 288 12.08 14.65 0.37
CA VAL A 288 11.18 13.81 1.19
C VAL A 288 10.22 13.05 0.28
N ILE A 289 10.17 11.74 0.44
CA ILE A 289 9.30 10.83 -0.32
C ILE A 289 8.24 10.26 0.65
N PRO A 290 6.93 10.54 0.45
CA PRO A 290 5.87 10.18 1.39
C PRO A 290 5.88 8.73 1.89
N GLY A 291 5.99 7.77 0.98
CA GLY A 291 5.98 6.33 1.32
C GLY A 291 7.29 5.79 1.87
N GLN A 292 8.36 6.59 1.87
CA GLN A 292 9.61 6.30 2.58
C GLN A 292 9.66 6.99 3.95
N LEU A 293 8.91 8.08 4.11
CA LEU A 293 8.68 8.72 5.40
C LEU A 293 7.75 7.89 6.29
N TYR A 294 6.67 7.36 5.71
CA TYR A 294 5.73 6.49 6.40
C TYR A 294 5.55 5.17 5.65
N ASN A 295 5.94 4.07 6.29
CA ASN A 295 5.71 2.73 5.76
C ASN A 295 4.20 2.39 5.75
N PRO A 296 3.76 1.31 5.09
CA PRO A 296 2.34 0.97 5.00
C PRO A 296 1.63 0.79 6.35
N HIS A 297 2.33 0.29 7.38
CA HIS A 297 1.74 0.17 8.71
C HIS A 297 1.48 1.55 9.32
N GLU A 298 2.43 2.47 9.22
CA GLU A 298 2.31 3.86 9.69
C GLU A 298 1.22 4.61 8.92
N GLN A 299 1.11 4.40 7.61
CA GLN A 299 0.02 4.95 6.81
C GLN A 299 -1.35 4.46 7.32
N CYS A 300 -1.50 3.16 7.62
CA CYS A 300 -2.73 2.65 8.21
C CYS A 300 -3.01 3.21 9.61
N GLN A 301 -1.97 3.41 10.43
CA GLN A 301 -2.09 4.03 11.74
C GLN A 301 -2.49 5.51 11.64
N HIS A 302 -2.04 6.21 10.60
CA HIS A 302 -2.46 7.58 10.33
C HIS A 302 -3.94 7.67 10.00
N ILE A 303 -4.51 6.65 9.36
CA ILE A 303 -5.93 6.59 8.98
C ILE A 303 -6.82 6.20 10.18
N TYR A 304 -6.47 5.11 10.86
CA TYR A 304 -7.37 4.48 11.83
C TYR A 304 -6.90 4.57 13.29
N GLY A 305 -5.66 5.01 13.52
CA GLY A 305 -5.02 5.08 14.83
C GLY A 305 -4.03 3.94 15.11
N PRO A 306 -3.36 3.95 16.28
CA PRO A 306 -2.19 3.10 16.57
C PRO A 306 -2.46 1.59 16.55
N GLN A 307 -3.72 1.16 16.68
CA GLN A 307 -4.11 -0.25 16.61
C GLN A 307 -4.24 -0.78 15.17
N SER A 308 -4.21 0.12 14.18
CA SER A 308 -4.27 -0.27 12.77
C SER A 308 -2.90 -0.72 12.25
N ARG A 309 -2.93 -1.48 11.16
CA ARG A 309 -1.77 -1.99 10.46
C ARG A 309 -2.17 -2.37 9.03
N TYR A 310 -1.19 -2.38 8.14
CA TYR A 310 -1.35 -2.99 6.82
C TYR A 310 -1.77 -4.47 6.92
N CYS A 311 -2.76 -4.84 6.12
CA CYS A 311 -3.26 -6.19 5.96
C CYS A 311 -2.55 -6.87 4.80
N PHE A 312 -2.01 -8.07 5.07
CA PHE A 312 -1.19 -8.84 4.14
C PHE A 312 -1.85 -10.19 3.84
N GLY A 313 -1.43 -10.83 2.74
CA GLY A 313 -1.80 -12.19 2.36
C GLY A 313 -2.63 -12.24 1.08
N GLY A 314 -2.77 -13.44 0.49
CA GLY A 314 -3.35 -13.61 -0.85
C GLY A 314 -4.77 -13.06 -1.04
N ASN A 315 -5.54 -12.91 0.04
CA ASN A 315 -6.87 -12.30 0.00
C ASN A 315 -6.83 -10.76 -0.22
N PHE A 316 -5.66 -10.14 -0.08
CA PHE A 316 -5.46 -8.68 -0.16
C PHE A 316 -4.57 -8.25 -1.34
N GLY A 317 -4.33 -9.15 -2.30
CA GLY A 317 -3.53 -8.89 -3.50
C GLY A 317 -2.05 -9.23 -3.35
N ASP A 318 -1.33 -9.13 -4.47
CA ASP A 318 0.11 -9.29 -4.50
C ASP A 318 0.81 -8.01 -4.02
N LEU A 319 2.09 -8.13 -3.68
CA LEU A 319 2.89 -7.01 -3.18
C LEU A 319 2.84 -5.78 -4.10
N GLY A 320 2.87 -5.98 -5.42
CA GLY A 320 2.83 -4.88 -6.40
C GLY A 320 1.48 -4.15 -6.45
N ASP A 321 0.38 -4.80 -6.04
CA ASP A 321 -0.94 -4.18 -6.05
C ASP A 321 -1.13 -3.14 -4.93
N ILE A 322 -0.23 -3.10 -3.93
CA ILE A 322 -0.24 -2.11 -2.85
C ILE A 322 -0.34 -0.67 -3.38
N CYS A 323 0.28 -0.40 -4.54
CA CYS A 323 0.28 0.92 -5.17
C CYS A 323 -1.11 1.39 -5.60
N THR A 324 -2.06 0.48 -5.81
CA THR A 324 -3.46 0.83 -6.08
C THR A 324 -4.42 0.45 -4.95
N SER A 325 -4.01 -0.50 -4.12
CA SER A 325 -4.87 -1.22 -3.17
C SER A 325 -4.10 -1.58 -1.90
N MET A 326 -3.84 -0.59 -1.06
CA MET A 326 -3.29 -0.80 0.28
C MET A 326 -4.43 -1.08 1.26
N PHE A 327 -4.45 -2.25 1.89
CA PHE A 327 -5.51 -2.60 2.84
C PHE A 327 -5.09 -2.31 4.27
N CYS A 328 -5.91 -1.59 5.02
CA CYS A 328 -5.67 -1.23 6.41
C CYS A 328 -6.70 -1.86 7.34
N LEU A 329 -6.23 -2.44 8.44
CA LEU A 329 -7.10 -2.97 9.50
C LEU A 329 -7.92 -1.83 10.10
N ASN A 330 -9.24 -1.91 10.04
CA ASN A 330 -10.12 -0.98 10.74
C ASN A 330 -10.50 -1.59 12.10
N PRO A 331 -9.94 -1.10 13.23
CA PRO A 331 -10.21 -1.67 14.55
C PRO A 331 -11.62 -1.32 15.07
N ARG A 332 -12.35 -0.40 14.42
CA ARG A 332 -13.61 0.15 14.93
C ARG A 332 -14.84 -0.71 14.62
N GLU A 333 -14.74 -1.67 13.70
CA GLU A 333 -15.91 -2.45 13.23
C GLU A 333 -16.18 -3.76 14.00
N GLY A 334 -15.47 -4.02 15.10
CA GLY A 334 -15.75 -5.16 16.00
C GLY A 334 -15.50 -6.56 15.40
N ARG A 335 -15.32 -6.67 14.08
CA ARG A 335 -14.96 -7.91 13.38
C ARG A 335 -13.44 -8.07 13.36
N ARG A 336 -12.95 -9.23 13.82
CA ARG A 336 -11.53 -9.59 13.72
C ARG A 336 -11.10 -9.54 12.25
N ASN A 337 -10.05 -8.76 11.94
CA ASN A 337 -9.42 -8.63 10.62
C ASN A 337 -10.28 -7.97 9.52
N PHE A 338 -11.20 -7.05 9.84
CA PHE A 338 -11.84 -6.24 8.81
C PHE A 338 -10.85 -5.21 8.25
N CYS A 339 -10.50 -5.36 6.97
CA CYS A 339 -9.53 -4.49 6.29
C CYS A 339 -10.22 -3.67 5.20
N VAL A 340 -9.95 -2.38 5.18
CA VAL A 340 -10.51 -1.42 4.23
C VAL A 340 -9.43 -1.00 3.23
N GLN A 341 -9.80 -0.89 1.96
CA GLN A 341 -8.90 -0.50 0.90
C GLN A 341 -8.65 1.02 0.90
N HIS A 342 -7.38 1.39 0.74
CA HIS A 342 -6.84 2.75 0.61
C HIS A 342 -5.78 2.78 -0.49
N HIS A 343 -5.25 3.96 -0.79
CA HIS A 343 -4.12 4.12 -1.72
C HIS A 343 -2.81 4.24 -0.94
N ALA A 344 -1.76 3.55 -1.38
CA ALA A 344 -0.43 3.77 -0.82
C ALA A 344 0.11 5.13 -1.25
N ALA A 345 0.82 5.80 -0.36
CA ALA A 345 1.52 7.03 -0.68
C ALA A 345 2.59 6.80 -1.76
N HIS A 346 2.87 7.82 -2.57
CA HIS A 346 3.95 7.79 -3.54
C HIS A 346 5.29 7.44 -2.88
N GLY A 347 6.04 6.55 -3.53
CA GLY A 347 7.29 6.00 -3.04
C GLY A 347 7.13 4.93 -1.98
N THR A 348 5.93 4.43 -1.70
CA THR A 348 5.77 3.24 -0.81
C THR A 348 6.47 2.04 -1.45
N SER A 349 7.34 1.35 -0.69
CA SER A 349 8.04 0.16 -1.18
C SER A 349 7.05 -0.92 -1.65
N CYS A 350 7.27 -1.47 -2.84
CA CYS A 350 6.41 -2.50 -3.44
C CYS A 350 7.22 -3.67 -4.02
N GLY A 351 8.52 -3.70 -3.74
CA GLY A 351 9.44 -4.73 -4.18
C GLY A 351 10.89 -4.32 -3.90
N ASN A 352 11.82 -5.24 -4.13
CA ASN A 352 13.25 -4.93 -4.01
C ASN A 352 13.69 -3.94 -5.10
N GLY A 353 14.16 -2.75 -4.73
CA GLY A 353 14.49 -1.68 -5.67
C GLY A 353 13.27 -1.12 -6.42
N LYS A 354 12.06 -1.31 -5.87
CA LYS A 354 10.80 -0.85 -6.48
C LYS A 354 9.91 -0.13 -5.48
N TRP A 355 9.23 0.91 -5.94
CA TRP A 355 8.25 1.65 -5.15
C TRP A 355 7.05 2.10 -5.98
N CYS A 356 6.03 2.63 -5.31
CA CYS A 356 4.80 3.07 -5.94
C CYS A 356 4.95 4.45 -6.60
N GLU A 357 4.72 4.53 -7.91
CA GLU A 357 4.72 5.76 -8.70
C GLU A 357 3.50 5.75 -9.63
N ASP A 358 2.64 6.75 -9.51
CA ASP A 358 1.38 6.86 -10.25
C ASP A 358 0.55 5.57 -10.33
N GLY A 359 0.37 4.95 -9.16
CA GLY A 359 -0.38 3.71 -8.99
C GLY A 359 0.32 2.45 -9.53
N ALA A 360 1.54 2.56 -10.06
CA ALA A 360 2.33 1.42 -10.54
C ALA A 360 3.49 1.08 -9.59
N CYS A 361 3.84 -0.20 -9.50
CA CYS A 361 5.06 -0.64 -8.83
C CYS A 361 6.23 -0.62 -9.81
N VAL A 362 7.04 0.44 -9.76
CA VAL A 362 8.11 0.70 -10.74
C VAL A 362 9.49 0.54 -10.11
N ALA A 363 10.47 0.15 -10.92
CA ALA A 363 11.87 0.17 -10.51
C ALA A 363 12.36 1.61 -10.41
N ASN A 364 13.06 1.93 -9.33
CA ASN A 364 13.64 3.26 -9.13
C ASN A 364 14.96 3.13 -8.37
N GLN A 365 16.00 3.83 -8.82
CA GLN A 365 17.33 3.79 -8.21
C GLN A 365 17.36 4.30 -6.76
N ASN A 366 16.40 5.16 -6.38
CA ASN A 366 16.27 5.70 -5.04
C ASN A 366 15.36 4.82 -4.16
N ALA A 367 14.68 3.82 -4.73
CA ALA A 367 13.90 2.88 -3.94
C ALA A 367 14.84 1.95 -3.15
N PRO A 368 14.50 1.61 -1.89
CA PRO A 368 15.36 0.77 -1.08
C PRO A 368 15.66 -0.57 -1.76
N SER A 369 16.95 -0.82 -1.95
CA SER A 369 17.51 -2.06 -2.47
C SER A 369 17.98 -2.93 -1.31
N ASN A 370 17.99 -4.25 -1.47
CA ASN A 370 18.29 -5.25 -0.43
C ASN A 370 17.18 -5.45 0.61
N LEU A 371 15.93 -5.13 0.26
CA LEU A 371 14.78 -5.46 1.09
C LEU A 371 14.52 -6.98 1.19
N GLY A 372 15.18 -7.79 0.34
CA GLY A 372 15.07 -9.25 0.34
C GLY A 372 13.62 -9.72 0.20
N GLN A 373 13.23 -10.69 1.03
CA GLN A 373 11.85 -11.19 1.13
C GLN A 373 10.96 -10.33 2.05
N CYS A 374 11.44 -9.15 2.49
CA CYS A 374 10.77 -8.30 3.48
C CYS A 374 10.53 -6.84 3.04
N PRO A 375 9.97 -6.58 1.85
CA PRO A 375 9.85 -5.23 1.31
C PRO A 375 8.96 -4.28 2.08
N LEU A 376 8.08 -4.79 2.94
CA LEU A 376 7.20 -4.01 3.80
C LEU A 376 7.58 -4.07 5.28
N GLY A 377 8.71 -4.70 5.63
CA GLY A 377 9.12 -4.94 7.00
C GLY A 377 8.34 -6.06 7.70
N ASP A 378 8.59 -6.21 9.00
CA ASP A 378 7.85 -7.16 9.84
C ASP A 378 6.38 -6.79 9.91
N GLN A 379 5.51 -7.78 9.81
CA GLN A 379 4.10 -7.63 10.08
C GLN A 379 3.91 -7.37 11.57
N LEU A 380 3.11 -6.35 11.90
CA LEU A 380 2.75 -5.99 13.29
C LEU A 380 1.76 -6.98 13.92
N LEU A 381 2.03 -8.28 13.81
CA LEU A 381 1.31 -9.37 14.46
C LEU A 381 2.04 -9.82 15.73
N MET A 382 1.26 -10.19 16.73
CA MET A 382 1.79 -10.74 17.98
C MET A 382 2.01 -12.25 17.85
N LEU A 383 3.25 -12.70 18.03
CA LEU A 383 3.63 -14.10 18.15
C LEU A 383 3.63 -14.50 19.62
N ASN A 384 2.70 -15.37 20.02
CA ASN A 384 2.51 -15.78 21.41
C ASN A 384 2.39 -14.59 22.38
N GLY A 385 1.69 -13.53 21.95
CA GLY A 385 1.51 -12.32 22.74
C GLY A 385 2.70 -11.35 22.75
N ARG A 386 3.71 -11.55 21.90
CA ARG A 386 4.89 -10.67 21.78
C ARG A 386 5.11 -10.17 20.35
N PRO A 387 5.63 -8.95 20.14
CA PRO A 387 6.01 -8.49 18.81
C PRO A 387 7.22 -9.27 18.28
N CYS A 388 7.46 -9.20 16.97
CA CYS A 388 8.56 -9.93 16.31
C CYS A 388 9.92 -9.80 17.01
N PRO A 389 10.43 -8.59 17.34
CA PRO A 389 11.73 -8.44 18.00
C PRO A 389 11.83 -9.20 19.33
N GLU A 390 10.81 -9.10 20.19
CA GLU A 390 10.78 -9.76 21.50
C GLU A 390 10.60 -11.27 21.39
N ALA A 391 9.73 -11.73 20.48
CA ALA A 391 9.48 -13.15 20.27
C ALA A 391 10.73 -13.86 19.74
N VAL A 392 11.39 -13.27 18.74
CA VAL A 392 12.60 -13.83 18.13
C VAL A 392 13.80 -13.70 19.07
N ALA A 393 13.95 -12.61 19.83
CA ALA A 393 15.00 -12.51 20.84
C ALA A 393 14.86 -13.59 21.93
N ALA A 394 13.64 -13.87 22.37
CA ALA A 394 13.38 -14.92 23.35
C ALA A 394 13.57 -16.35 22.79
N ARG A 395 13.34 -16.55 21.49
CA ARG A 395 13.55 -17.84 20.82
C ARG A 395 13.85 -17.66 19.32
N PRO A 396 15.13 -17.52 18.93
CA PRO A 396 15.52 -17.34 17.52
C PRO A 396 15.06 -18.49 16.62
N ALA A 397 14.98 -19.70 17.18
CA ALA A 397 14.47 -20.89 16.50
C ALA A 397 13.06 -20.75 15.90
N LEU A 398 12.26 -19.77 16.34
CA LEU A 398 10.97 -19.49 15.70
C LEU A 398 11.13 -19.17 14.21
N CYS A 399 12.24 -18.56 13.82
CA CYS A 399 12.54 -18.21 12.43
C CYS A 399 12.75 -19.43 11.50
N TYR A 400 12.96 -20.65 12.03
CA TYR A 400 12.93 -21.84 11.17
C TYR A 400 11.54 -22.08 10.57
N ASN A 401 10.47 -21.69 11.27
CA ASN A 401 9.11 -21.78 10.76
C ASN A 401 8.87 -20.76 9.63
N ARG A 402 8.50 -21.23 8.43
CA ARG A 402 8.26 -20.39 7.26
C ARG A 402 7.20 -19.32 7.50
N ARG A 403 6.12 -19.63 8.22
CA ARG A 403 5.07 -18.65 8.54
C ARG A 403 5.60 -17.54 9.45
N VAL A 404 6.37 -17.90 10.48
CA VAL A 404 7.02 -16.89 11.34
C VAL A 404 8.01 -16.07 10.53
N ARG A 405 8.81 -16.68 9.66
CA ARG A 405 9.73 -15.94 8.77
C ARG A 405 9.01 -14.97 7.85
N ASN A 406 7.80 -15.29 7.37
CA ASN A 406 7.02 -14.37 6.56
C ASN A 406 6.42 -13.21 7.39
N ILE A 407 6.06 -13.46 8.65
CA ILE A 407 5.54 -12.46 9.58
C ILE A 407 6.67 -11.53 10.06
N CYS A 408 7.78 -12.11 10.50
CA CYS A 408 8.93 -11.44 11.09
C CYS A 408 10.13 -11.45 10.16
N CYS A 409 9.94 -11.19 8.88
CA CYS A 409 10.98 -11.36 7.86
C CYS A 409 12.22 -10.50 8.13
N GLY A 410 12.06 -9.27 8.60
CA GLY A 410 13.14 -8.35 8.89
C GLY A 410 13.84 -8.71 10.20
N THR A 411 13.08 -9.05 11.24
CA THR A 411 13.66 -9.52 12.51
C THR A 411 14.39 -10.85 12.34
N CYS A 412 13.82 -11.80 11.59
CA CYS A 412 14.50 -13.06 11.29
C CYS A 412 15.73 -12.86 10.41
N ALA A 413 15.70 -11.99 9.41
CA ALA A 413 16.88 -11.69 8.61
C ALA A 413 18.04 -11.17 9.47
N ARG A 414 17.75 -10.27 10.43
CA ARG A 414 18.75 -9.74 11.37
C ARG A 414 19.22 -10.75 12.42
N SER A 415 18.39 -11.74 12.77
CA SER A 415 18.76 -12.78 13.75
C SER A 415 19.54 -13.93 13.12
N ALA A 416 19.56 -14.04 11.78
CA ALA A 416 20.38 -15.00 11.07
C ALA A 416 21.85 -14.68 11.27
N ASN A 417 22.64 -15.64 11.74
CA ASN A 417 24.10 -15.53 11.77
C ASN A 417 24.67 -16.19 10.51
N GLU A 418 25.25 -15.38 9.63
CA GLU A 418 25.84 -15.82 8.35
C GLU A 418 27.05 -16.75 8.53
N ASN A 419 27.71 -16.71 9.70
CA ASN A 419 28.83 -17.60 10.05
C ASN A 419 28.37 -18.94 10.63
N SER A 420 27.06 -19.19 10.73
CA SER A 420 26.54 -20.46 11.21
C SER A 420 26.74 -21.57 10.17
N ALA A 421 26.85 -22.82 10.63
CA ALA A 421 26.84 -23.97 9.74
C ALA A 421 25.60 -23.96 8.81
N PRO A 422 25.70 -24.44 7.56
CA PRO A 422 24.57 -24.51 6.63
C PRO A 422 23.33 -25.14 7.29
N GLY A 423 22.19 -24.46 7.25
CA GLY A 423 20.96 -24.96 7.88
C GLY A 423 20.83 -24.69 9.39
N CYS A 424 21.79 -24.01 10.02
CA CYS A 424 21.74 -23.54 11.41
C CYS A 424 21.71 -22.00 11.63
N PRO A 425 21.13 -21.16 10.75
CA PRO A 425 21.27 -19.70 10.82
C PRO A 425 20.72 -19.06 12.11
N PHE A 426 19.82 -19.75 12.84
CA PHE A 426 19.20 -19.23 14.06
C PHE A 426 19.61 -20.01 15.32
N GLY A 427 20.68 -20.81 15.23
CA GLY A 427 21.12 -21.69 16.30
C GLY A 427 20.20 -22.90 16.51
N ASP A 428 20.24 -23.47 17.72
CA ASP A 428 19.52 -24.70 18.08
C ASP A 428 18.00 -24.56 17.93
N ARG A 429 17.38 -25.54 17.28
CA ARG A 429 15.92 -25.63 17.05
C ARG A 429 15.19 -26.11 18.32
N ALA A 430 15.82 -27.04 19.04
CA ALA A 430 15.34 -27.62 20.28
C ALA A 430 15.87 -26.87 21.52
N ARG A 431 15.22 -27.08 22.66
CA ARG A 431 15.69 -26.59 23.98
C ARG A 431 16.41 -27.73 24.69
N GLY A 432 17.35 -27.39 25.58
CA GLY A 432 18.07 -28.37 26.39
C GLY A 432 19.03 -29.25 25.59
N CYS A 433 19.64 -28.67 24.54
CA CYS A 433 20.62 -29.38 23.73
C CYS A 433 21.87 -29.72 24.55
N ASN A 434 22.32 -30.98 24.44
CA ASN A 434 23.52 -31.51 25.09
C ASN A 434 24.51 -31.99 24.01
N ALA A 435 25.77 -31.56 24.13
CA ALA A 435 26.85 -31.93 23.22
C ALA A 435 27.13 -33.44 23.22
N ASP A 436 26.91 -34.13 24.34
CA ASP A 436 27.15 -35.58 24.44
C ASP A 436 26.15 -36.40 23.60
N LEU A 437 25.00 -35.80 23.27
CA LEU A 437 23.92 -36.44 22.52
C LEU A 437 24.01 -36.17 21.01
N CYS A 438 25.06 -35.50 20.53
CA CYS A 438 25.13 -35.06 19.13
C CYS A 438 25.09 -36.21 18.11
N ASN A 439 25.56 -37.40 18.46
CA ASN A 439 25.50 -38.55 17.56
C ASN A 439 24.19 -39.34 17.67
N THR A 440 23.25 -38.92 18.53
CA THR A 440 22.00 -39.64 18.81
C THR A 440 20.85 -39.28 17.86
N LEU A 441 19.74 -40.01 17.96
CA LEU A 441 18.48 -39.67 17.29
C LEU A 441 17.41 -39.25 18.32
N TRP A 442 16.50 -38.40 17.90
CA TRP A 442 15.25 -38.16 18.61
C TRP A 442 14.31 -39.38 18.46
N PRO A 443 13.28 -39.52 19.31
CA PRO A 443 12.32 -40.62 19.22
C PRO A 443 11.58 -40.73 17.88
N ASP A 444 11.55 -39.65 17.09
CA ASP A 444 10.95 -39.59 15.75
C ASP A 444 11.96 -39.92 14.63
N GLY A 445 13.13 -40.47 14.97
CA GLY A 445 14.17 -40.86 14.02
C GLY A 445 14.95 -39.69 13.42
N THR A 446 14.69 -38.45 13.85
CA THR A 446 15.47 -37.29 13.39
C THR A 446 16.81 -37.20 14.10
N VAL A 447 17.85 -36.76 13.39
CA VAL A 447 19.20 -36.64 13.94
C VAL A 447 19.22 -35.59 15.04
N TYR A 448 19.77 -35.93 16.21
CA TYR A 448 19.83 -35.01 17.34
C TYR A 448 20.57 -33.73 16.99
N ALA A 449 21.74 -33.88 16.37
CA ALA A 449 22.54 -32.77 15.89
C ALA A 449 21.81 -31.85 14.90
N GLU A 450 20.83 -32.33 14.12
CA GLU A 450 20.06 -31.47 13.22
C GLU A 450 19.18 -30.47 13.99
N ARG A 451 18.58 -30.88 15.11
CA ARG A 451 17.79 -29.99 15.97
C ARG A 451 18.63 -29.21 16.98
N CYS A 452 19.81 -29.71 17.31
CA CYS A 452 20.78 -29.08 18.21
C CYS A 452 22.01 -28.60 17.46
N CYS A 453 21.78 -27.98 16.31
CA CYS A 453 22.82 -27.74 15.30
C CYS A 453 23.93 -26.78 15.75
N ARG A 454 23.66 -25.86 16.68
CA ARG A 454 24.71 -24.98 17.21
C ARG A 454 25.48 -25.68 18.31
N THR A 455 24.81 -26.38 19.22
CA THR A 455 25.45 -27.21 20.25
C THR A 455 26.37 -28.27 19.63
N CYS A 456 25.92 -28.89 18.54
CA CYS A 456 26.63 -29.98 17.88
C CYS A 456 27.53 -29.54 16.72
N GLN A 457 27.58 -28.23 16.41
CA GLN A 457 28.26 -27.70 15.22
C GLN A 457 27.88 -28.48 13.95
N PHE A 458 26.60 -28.82 13.83
CA PHE A 458 26.09 -29.69 12.78
C PHE A 458 26.16 -28.99 11.43
N ASP A 459 26.99 -29.54 10.54
CA ASP A 459 27.04 -29.17 9.14
C ASP A 459 26.43 -30.31 8.30
N PRO A 460 25.24 -30.14 7.72
CA PRO A 460 24.58 -31.18 6.93
C PRO A 460 25.38 -31.57 5.68
N SER A 461 26.34 -30.75 5.23
CA SER A 461 27.23 -31.10 4.12
C SER A 461 28.40 -32.01 4.52
N ARG A 462 28.71 -32.10 5.82
CA ARG A 462 29.84 -32.87 6.37
C ARG A 462 29.42 -33.98 7.33
N TRP A 463 28.18 -33.97 7.80
CA TRP A 463 27.69 -34.95 8.74
C TRP A 463 27.39 -36.28 8.05
N THR A 464 28.13 -37.31 8.42
CA THR A 464 27.87 -38.70 8.02
C THR A 464 27.41 -39.50 9.24
N CYS A 465 26.15 -39.92 9.23
CA CYS A 465 25.61 -40.98 10.07
C CYS A 465 26.53 -42.22 9.94
N ALA A 466 26.96 -42.83 11.04
CA ALA A 466 27.83 -44.01 11.01
C ALA A 466 27.27 -45.12 11.90
N ASP A 467 27.38 -46.37 11.43
CA ASP A 467 27.01 -47.54 12.23
C ASP A 467 28.01 -47.78 13.38
N THR A 468 27.53 -48.36 14.47
CA THR A 468 28.36 -48.83 15.57
C THR A 468 29.31 -49.92 15.10
N GLN A 469 30.58 -49.82 15.49
CA GLN A 469 31.58 -50.85 15.18
C GLN A 469 31.32 -52.16 15.92
N GLN A 470 30.57 -52.12 17.02
CA GLN A 470 30.29 -53.28 17.88
C GLN A 470 29.06 -54.08 17.43
N GLY A 471 28.32 -53.58 16.43
CA GLY A 471 27.05 -54.17 16.02
C GLY A 471 25.93 -54.04 17.06
N VAL A 472 24.82 -54.74 16.84
CA VAL A 472 23.68 -54.83 17.74
C VAL A 472 23.44 -56.29 18.09
N ASP A 473 23.46 -56.63 19.38
CA ASP A 473 23.36 -58.01 19.87
C ASP A 473 24.37 -58.99 19.22
N GLY A 474 25.58 -58.51 18.90
CA GLY A 474 26.62 -59.30 18.25
C GLY A 474 26.45 -59.45 16.72
N LEU A 475 25.48 -58.77 16.10
CA LEU A 475 25.25 -58.75 14.65
C LEU A 475 25.75 -57.46 14.02
N SER A 476 26.19 -57.51 12.76
CA SER A 476 26.43 -56.29 11.99
C SER A 476 25.14 -55.49 11.85
N CYS A 477 25.24 -54.19 11.59
CA CYS A 477 24.05 -53.35 11.46
C CYS A 477 23.13 -53.74 10.30
N ALA A 478 23.71 -54.19 9.18
CA ALA A 478 22.95 -54.76 8.07
C ALA A 478 22.20 -56.03 8.50
N ASP A 479 22.85 -56.91 9.27
CA ASP A 479 22.26 -58.18 9.71
C ASP A 479 21.19 -57.98 10.79
N ALA A 480 21.40 -57.02 11.70
CA ALA A 480 20.43 -56.66 12.74
C ALA A 480 19.15 -56.09 12.12
N VAL A 481 19.28 -55.19 11.15
CA VAL A 481 18.13 -54.65 10.40
C VAL A 481 17.49 -55.72 9.51
N TRP A 482 18.27 -56.65 8.96
CA TRP A 482 17.71 -57.78 8.20
C TRP A 482 16.88 -58.71 9.09
N ARG A 483 17.39 -59.04 10.29
CA ARG A 483 16.70 -59.88 11.30
C ARG A 483 15.36 -59.28 11.73
N ASP A 484 15.36 -57.99 12.04
CA ASP A 484 14.18 -57.30 12.59
C ASP A 484 13.27 -56.71 11.49
N GLY A 485 13.70 -56.83 10.23
CA GLY A 485 13.11 -56.15 9.08
C GLY A 485 13.42 -54.65 9.05
N VAL A 486 13.18 -53.99 7.91
CA VAL A 486 13.42 -52.54 7.77
C VAL A 486 12.64 -51.69 8.79
N GLN A 487 11.53 -52.23 9.31
CA GLN A 487 10.75 -51.59 10.38
C GLN A 487 11.48 -51.56 11.72
N GLY A 488 12.49 -52.40 11.91
CA GLY A 488 13.44 -52.29 13.02
C GLY A 488 14.07 -50.90 13.10
N CYS A 489 14.20 -50.17 11.98
CA CYS A 489 14.67 -48.78 12.00
C CYS A 489 13.66 -47.78 12.61
N TYR A 490 12.44 -48.18 12.97
CA TYR A 490 11.58 -47.40 13.87
C TYR A 490 11.95 -47.58 15.35
N ASN A 491 12.68 -48.65 15.70
CA ASN A 491 13.23 -48.78 17.03
C ASN A 491 14.38 -47.78 17.19
N VAL A 492 14.20 -46.83 18.12
CA VAL A 492 15.14 -45.72 18.34
C VAL A 492 16.56 -46.21 18.66
N THR A 493 16.71 -47.32 19.39
CA THR A 493 18.01 -47.90 19.75
C THR A 493 18.70 -48.52 18.55
N LEU A 494 17.97 -49.33 17.77
CA LEU A 494 18.52 -49.95 16.55
C LEU A 494 18.86 -48.90 15.50
N ALA A 495 17.98 -47.92 15.28
CA ALA A 495 18.20 -46.83 14.33
C ALA A 495 19.41 -45.95 14.71
N PHE A 496 19.68 -45.79 16.00
CA PHE A 496 20.84 -45.06 16.50
C PHE A 496 22.14 -45.86 16.31
N LEU A 497 22.16 -47.11 16.77
CA LEU A 497 23.35 -47.96 16.63
C LEU A 497 23.65 -48.24 15.15
N CYS A 498 22.64 -48.34 14.32
CA CYS A 498 22.75 -48.63 12.89
C CYS A 498 22.35 -47.43 12.03
N CYS A 499 22.89 -46.26 12.38
CA CYS A 499 22.63 -44.97 11.77
C CYS A 499 22.79 -44.98 10.25
N ASP A 500 23.97 -45.38 9.74
CA ASP A 500 24.27 -45.39 8.30
C ASP A 500 23.34 -46.36 7.57
N THR A 501 23.21 -47.58 8.10
CA THR A 501 22.32 -48.62 7.56
C THR A 501 20.87 -48.15 7.49
N CYS A 502 20.30 -47.65 8.58
CA CYS A 502 18.92 -47.18 8.61
C CYS A 502 18.72 -45.92 7.76
N SER A 503 19.66 -44.98 7.73
CA SER A 503 19.55 -43.76 6.91
C SER A 503 19.47 -44.07 5.41
N LYS A 504 20.19 -45.10 4.93
CA LYS A 504 20.15 -45.57 3.54
C LYS A 504 18.83 -46.24 3.17
N LEU A 505 18.16 -46.85 4.15
CA LEU A 505 16.87 -47.52 3.97
C LEU A 505 15.67 -46.58 4.14
N ARG A 506 15.90 -45.36 4.65
CA ARG A 506 14.86 -44.37 4.90
C ARG A 506 14.33 -43.79 3.59
N ASN A 507 13.02 -43.88 3.37
CA ASN A 507 12.34 -43.27 2.24
C ASN A 507 11.74 -41.91 2.63
N ALA A 508 12.47 -40.83 2.32
CA ALA A 508 12.05 -39.46 2.61
C ALA A 508 10.81 -38.96 1.82
N ARG A 509 10.30 -39.75 0.87
CA ARG A 509 9.07 -39.44 0.12
C ARG A 509 7.80 -39.93 0.80
N LEU A 510 7.93 -40.76 1.84
CA LEU A 510 6.80 -41.26 2.63
C LEU A 510 6.38 -40.23 3.70
N GLN A 511 5.14 -40.34 4.17
CA GLN A 511 4.60 -39.49 5.22
C GLN A 511 5.44 -39.58 6.51
N THR A 512 5.50 -38.50 7.30
CA THR A 512 6.17 -38.51 8.61
C THR A 512 5.62 -39.61 9.51
N GLY A 513 6.50 -40.46 10.05
CA GLY A 513 6.17 -41.66 10.80
C GLY A 513 6.02 -42.93 9.95
N CYS A 514 6.32 -42.86 8.65
CA CYS A 514 6.17 -43.95 7.67
C CYS A 514 7.42 -44.16 6.82
N GLU A 515 8.55 -43.64 7.26
CA GLU A 515 9.79 -43.55 6.50
C GLU A 515 10.42 -44.91 6.15
N TYR A 516 9.99 -45.99 6.81
CA TYR A 516 10.43 -47.37 6.54
C TYR A 516 9.29 -48.25 6.01
N GLY A 517 8.10 -47.68 5.75
CA GLY A 517 6.89 -48.40 5.37
C GLY A 517 5.93 -48.59 6.55
N ASP A 518 5.06 -49.59 6.47
CA ASP A 518 4.10 -49.90 7.54
C ASP A 518 4.81 -50.33 8.83
N LEU A 519 4.41 -49.81 9.99
CA LEU A 519 4.99 -50.18 11.28
C LEU A 519 4.74 -51.65 11.62
N VAL A 520 3.63 -52.22 11.15
CA VAL A 520 3.25 -53.63 11.39
C VAL A 520 2.87 -54.34 10.08
N PRO A 521 3.83 -54.59 9.16
CA PRO A 521 3.54 -55.04 7.80
C PRO A 521 2.71 -56.32 7.74
N GLY A 522 2.94 -57.27 8.66
CA GLY A 522 2.15 -58.51 8.71
C GLY A 522 0.66 -58.25 8.93
N THR A 523 0.32 -57.37 9.87
CA THR A 523 -1.07 -56.96 10.12
C THR A 523 -1.62 -56.12 8.97
N CYS A 524 -0.82 -55.21 8.42
CA CYS A 524 -1.24 -54.32 7.34
C CYS A 524 -1.49 -55.06 6.02
N ASN A 525 -0.64 -56.04 5.69
CA ASN A 525 -0.81 -56.89 4.52
C ASN A 525 -2.04 -57.80 4.64
N ALA A 526 -2.29 -58.35 5.83
CA ALA A 526 -3.47 -59.17 6.10
C ALA A 526 -4.79 -58.36 6.04
N LEU A 527 -4.73 -57.06 6.34
CA LEU A 527 -5.87 -56.15 6.19
C LEU A 527 -6.25 -55.93 4.71
N GLY A 528 -5.32 -56.05 3.77
CA GLY A 528 -5.58 -55.87 2.33
C GLY A 528 -6.32 -54.55 2.01
N ALA A 529 -5.95 -53.48 2.72
CA ALA A 529 -6.89 -52.45 3.15
C ALA A 529 -7.66 -51.76 2.02
N LYS A 530 -8.99 -51.79 2.07
CA LYS A 530 -9.84 -50.85 1.33
C LYS A 530 -9.85 -49.48 2.03
N PRO A 531 -10.03 -48.35 1.32
CA PRO A 531 -9.99 -47.01 1.92
C PRO A 531 -10.88 -46.83 3.16
N GLU A 532 -12.03 -47.51 3.21
CA GLU A 532 -12.97 -47.50 4.34
C GLU A 532 -12.43 -48.11 5.66
N GLN A 533 -11.36 -48.91 5.62
CA GLN A 533 -10.81 -49.61 6.81
C GLN A 533 -9.64 -48.86 7.45
N CYS A 534 -9.13 -47.81 6.81
CA CYS A 534 -8.01 -47.00 7.29
C CYS A 534 -8.48 -45.92 8.28
N SER A 535 -8.86 -46.33 9.50
CA SER A 535 -9.14 -45.40 10.61
C SER A 535 -7.89 -44.59 11.01
N PRO A 536 -8.01 -43.46 11.73
CA PRO A 536 -6.84 -42.66 12.15
C PRO A 536 -5.80 -43.42 12.98
N GLN A 537 -6.20 -44.51 13.65
CA GLN A 537 -5.28 -45.38 14.39
C GLN A 537 -4.59 -46.39 13.46
N ILE A 538 -5.35 -47.01 12.54
CA ILE A 538 -4.82 -47.94 11.54
C ILE A 538 -3.89 -47.19 10.57
N ARG A 539 -4.21 -45.96 10.16
CA ARG A 539 -3.33 -45.12 9.32
C ARG A 539 -1.99 -44.82 9.98
N ARG A 540 -1.87 -44.82 11.31
CA ARG A 540 -0.58 -44.64 11.98
C ARG A 540 0.29 -45.89 11.96
N GLN A 541 -0.33 -47.07 11.89
CA GLN A 541 0.35 -48.36 11.93
C GLN A 541 0.58 -48.95 10.52
N CYS A 542 -0.32 -48.65 9.58
CA CYS A 542 -0.39 -49.18 8.23
C CYS A 542 -0.39 -48.07 7.17
N CYS A 543 0.45 -47.06 7.35
CA CYS A 543 0.44 -45.89 6.50
C CYS A 543 0.90 -46.12 5.06
N ALA A 544 1.83 -47.04 4.79
CA ALA A 544 2.21 -47.37 3.42
C ALA A 544 1.07 -48.12 2.72
N THR A 545 0.46 -49.10 3.38
CA THR A 545 -0.72 -49.82 2.86
C THR A 545 -1.93 -48.90 2.68
N CYS A 546 -2.15 -47.96 3.59
CA CYS A 546 -3.25 -46.98 3.49
C CYS A 546 -2.96 -45.87 2.47
N ALA A 547 -1.69 -45.59 2.13
CA ALA A 547 -1.31 -44.59 1.13
C ALA A 547 -1.33 -45.14 -0.31
N SER A 548 -1.01 -46.42 -0.52
CA SER A 548 -1.02 -47.04 -1.86
C SER A 548 -2.41 -47.09 -2.51
N ASN A 549 -3.48 -46.98 -1.71
CA ASN A 549 -4.86 -47.01 -2.20
C ASN A 549 -5.47 -45.62 -2.47
N ASP A 550 -4.72 -44.54 -2.29
CA ASP A 550 -5.11 -43.22 -2.80
C ASP A 550 -4.88 -43.09 -4.32
N VAL A 551 -4.25 -44.08 -4.96
CA VAL A 551 -3.84 -44.02 -6.38
C VAL A 551 -4.84 -44.70 -7.33
N THR A 552 -5.87 -45.42 -6.84
CA THR A 552 -6.88 -46.08 -7.69
C THR A 552 -8.31 -45.58 -7.52
N GLY A 553 -8.47 -44.33 -7.06
CA GLY A 553 -9.76 -43.62 -7.01
C GLY A 553 -9.84 -42.50 -8.04
N THR A 554 -10.08 -42.86 -9.31
CA THR A 554 -10.57 -42.01 -10.40
C THR A 554 -9.82 -40.70 -10.74
N ALA A 555 -9.24 -40.71 -11.95
CA ALA A 555 -9.23 -39.52 -12.78
C ALA A 555 -10.68 -39.12 -13.11
N SER A 556 -11.30 -38.32 -12.24
CA SER A 556 -12.46 -37.49 -12.58
C SER A 556 -12.52 -36.27 -11.67
N GLN A 557 -12.13 -35.13 -12.25
CA GLN A 557 -12.47 -33.77 -11.84
C GLN A 557 -12.11 -33.35 -10.41
N LEU A 558 -10.92 -32.76 -10.24
CA LEU A 558 -10.77 -31.61 -9.35
C LEU A 558 -11.66 -30.47 -9.87
N ARG A 559 -12.94 -30.45 -9.47
CA ARG A 559 -13.62 -29.17 -9.26
C ARG A 559 -13.30 -28.73 -7.84
N LEU A 560 -12.53 -27.66 -7.77
CA LEU A 560 -12.36 -26.82 -6.60
C LEU A 560 -13.72 -26.55 -5.96
N SER A 561 -13.96 -27.08 -4.77
CA SER A 561 -14.96 -26.53 -3.85
C SER A 561 -14.40 -25.24 -3.27
N HIS A 562 -14.52 -24.18 -4.07
CA HIS A 562 -14.64 -22.82 -3.54
C HIS A 562 -16.06 -22.69 -2.97
N GLU A 563 -16.23 -22.90 -1.66
CA GLU A 563 -17.37 -22.29 -0.97
C GLU A 563 -17.10 -20.80 -0.80
N PHE A 564 -17.49 -20.04 -1.82
CA PHE A 564 -17.83 -18.65 -1.69
C PHE A 564 -19.28 -18.55 -1.22
N PHE A 565 -19.48 -18.06 0.00
CA PHE A 565 -20.74 -17.45 0.40
C PHE A 565 -20.98 -16.21 -0.46
N TYR A 566 -21.92 -16.29 -1.40
CA TYR A 566 -22.58 -15.11 -1.98
C TYR A 566 -24.09 -15.27 -1.79
N VAL A 567 -24.63 -14.44 -0.92
CA VAL A 567 -26.06 -14.17 -0.80
C VAL A 567 -26.41 -13.16 -1.89
N THR A 568 -27.24 -13.52 -2.87
CA THR A 568 -28.06 -12.53 -3.60
C THR A 568 -29.36 -13.14 -4.13
N VAL A 569 -30.44 -12.72 -3.48
CA VAL A 569 -31.80 -12.35 -3.96
C VAL A 569 -32.23 -12.84 -5.35
N PHE A 570 -33.33 -13.60 -5.38
CA PHE A 570 -34.14 -13.93 -6.55
C PHE A 570 -34.93 -12.71 -7.05
N VAL A 571 -34.84 -12.40 -8.34
CA VAL A 571 -35.92 -11.76 -9.11
C VAL A 571 -36.10 -12.56 -10.40
N SER A 572 -37.25 -13.22 -10.53
CA SER A 572 -37.64 -14.02 -11.69
C SER A 572 -38.23 -13.12 -12.78
N VAL A 573 -37.70 -13.20 -13.99
CA VAL A 573 -38.36 -12.74 -15.22
C VAL A 573 -38.60 -13.97 -16.10
N LYS A 574 -39.88 -14.29 -16.34
CA LYS A 574 -40.32 -15.26 -17.36
C LYS A 574 -41.00 -14.48 -18.50
N LEU A 575 -40.40 -14.58 -19.68
CA LEU A 575 -40.92 -14.30 -21.03
C LEU A 575 -40.94 -15.69 -21.70
N LEU A 576 -41.92 -16.20 -22.45
CA LEU A 576 -42.85 -15.67 -23.45
C LEU A 576 -43.96 -16.72 -23.68
N GLY A 577 -45.07 -16.33 -24.31
CA GLY A 577 -45.90 -17.30 -25.05
C GLY A 577 -47.38 -16.94 -25.17
N SER A 578 -47.70 -16.17 -26.20
CA SER A 578 -49.04 -15.74 -26.63
C SER A 578 -49.98 -16.91 -26.96
N VAL A 579 -51.25 -16.84 -26.54
CA VAL A 579 -52.40 -17.44 -27.26
C VAL A 579 -53.62 -16.52 -27.09
N LEU A 580 -54.09 -15.97 -28.22
CA LEU A 580 -55.42 -15.37 -28.40
C LEU A 580 -56.51 -16.43 -28.20
N VAL A 581 -57.69 -16.03 -27.69
CA VAL A 581 -59.01 -16.19 -28.35
C VAL A 581 -60.17 -15.82 -27.40
N ARG A 582 -61.00 -14.86 -27.85
CA ARG A 582 -62.46 -14.61 -27.64
C ARG A 582 -62.95 -14.41 -26.18
N ARG A 583 -63.90 -13.54 -25.85
CA ARG A 583 -65.07 -12.96 -26.56
C ARG A 583 -65.65 -11.89 -25.63
N GLY A 584 -66.16 -10.77 -26.16
CA GLY A 584 -67.01 -9.88 -25.38
C GLY A 584 -67.18 -8.45 -25.92
N MET A 585 -67.99 -8.32 -26.97
CA MET A 585 -68.56 -7.09 -27.58
C MET A 585 -67.63 -6.11 -28.29
#